data_AF-A0A959WWP8-F1
#
_entry.id   AF-A0A959WWP8-F1
#
_cell.length_a   1.000
_cell.length_b   1.000
_cell.length_c   1.000
_cell.angle_alpha   90.00
_cell.angle_beta   90.00
_cell.angle_gamma   90.00
#
_symmetry.space_group_name_H-M   'P 1'
#
loop_
_entity.id
_entity.type
_entity.pdbx_description
1 polymer ?
#
loop_
_entity_poly.entity_id
_entity_poly.type
_entity_poly.pdbx_seq_one_letter_code
_entity_poly.pdbx_strand_id
1 'polypeptide(L)' 'VTAGIVSALNRRGDNGIPMIQTDAPINPGNSGGGLFDMQGRLVGIPTSIRAPVPGNVGIGFAVPSSRVRALMNSAP' A
#
# COMPACT_ATOMS: atom_id res chain seq x y z
N VAL A 1 4.69 4.49 -13.68
CA VAL A 1 5.43 4.09 -12.46
C VAL A 1 5.60 5.32 -11.59
N THR A 2 5.42 5.20 -10.28
CA THR A 2 5.62 6.28 -9.30
C THR A 2 6.60 5.81 -8.22
N ALA A 3 7.28 6.74 -7.55
CA ALA A 3 8.26 6.45 -6.51
C ALA A 3 7.99 7.32 -5.27
N GLY A 4 8.47 6.85 -4.13
CA GLY A 4 8.34 7.51 -2.85
C GLY A 4 9.06 6.71 -1.77
N ILE A 5 8.84 7.08 -0.52
CA ILE A 5 9.41 6.44 0.66
C ILE A 5 8.32 5.76 1.48
N VAL A 6 8.74 4.88 2.38
CA VAL A 6 7.87 4.40 3.46
C VAL A 6 7.79 5.50 4.50
N SER A 7 6.61 6.11 4.65
CA SER A 7 6.38 7.18 5.62
C SER A 7 6.03 6.64 7.01
N ALA A 8 5.40 5.46 7.08
CA ALA A 8 5.06 4.79 8.34
C ALA A 8 4.79 3.29 8.12
N LEU A 9 4.93 2.50 9.19
CA LEU A 9 4.56 1.09 9.23
C LEU A 9 3.46 0.86 10.27
N ASN A 10 2.70 -0.22 10.12
CA ASN A 10 1.63 -0.63 11.04
C ASN A 10 0.57 0.45 11.29
N ARG A 11 0.33 1.32 10.31
CA ARG A 11 -0.78 2.28 10.35
C ARG A 11 -2.07 1.47 10.28
N ARG A 12 -2.87 1.50 11.34
CA ARG A 12 -4.16 0.82 11.34
C ARG A 12 -5.08 1.58 10.39
N GLY A 13 -5.45 0.95 9.27
CA GLY A 13 -6.50 1.45 8.39
C GLY A 13 -7.85 1.47 9.11
N ASP A 14 -8.88 1.98 8.45
CA ASP A 14 -10.20 2.15 9.07
C ASP A 14 -10.84 0.81 9.51
N ASN A 15 -10.37 -0.32 8.96
CA ASN A 15 -10.75 -1.68 9.33
C ASN A 15 -9.80 -2.35 10.35
N GLY A 16 -8.90 -1.58 10.98
CA GLY A 16 -7.94 -2.07 11.98
C GLY A 16 -6.76 -2.87 11.40
N ILE A 17 -6.67 -2.99 10.06
CA ILE A 17 -5.60 -3.72 9.39
C ILE A 17 -4.30 -2.90 9.42
N PRO A 18 -3.17 -3.47 9.85
CA PRO A 18 -1.86 -2.82 9.71
C PRO A 18 -1.52 -2.64 8.22
N MET A 19 -1.24 -1.40 7.82
CA MET A 19 -0.87 -1.02 6.46
C MET A 19 0.51 -0.35 6.43
N ILE A 20 1.14 -0.38 5.26
CA ILE A 20 2.31 0.43 4.93
C ILE A 20 1.80 1.79 4.47
N GLN A 21 2.30 2.87 5.05
CA GLN A 21 2.06 4.23 4.53
C GLN A 21 3.22 4.64 3.62
N THR A 22 2.89 5.24 2.48
CA THR A 22 3.87 5.79 1.54
C THR A 22 3.38 7.11 0.99
N ASP A 23 4.33 7.97 0.64
CA ASP A 23 4.07 9.20 -0.12
C ASP A 23 4.15 8.99 -1.64
N ALA A 24 4.49 7.78 -2.09
CA ALA A 24 4.41 7.43 -3.50
C ALA A 24 2.98 7.69 -4.00
N PRO A 25 2.80 8.47 -5.10
CA PRO A 25 1.47 8.76 -5.58
C PRO A 25 0.68 7.49 -5.93
N ILE A 26 -0.49 7.34 -5.30
CA ILE A 26 -1.49 6.30 -5.56
C ILE A 26 -2.72 6.95 -6.20
N ASN A 27 -3.09 6.48 -7.38
CA ASN A 27 -4.21 6.95 -8.19
C ASN A 27 -4.91 5.75 -8.87
N PRO A 28 -6.14 5.91 -9.39
CA PRO A 28 -6.76 4.87 -10.21
C PRO A 28 -5.79 4.36 -11.30
N GLY A 29 -5.60 3.04 -11.36
CA GLY A 29 -4.69 2.39 -12.32
C GLY A 29 -3.38 1.87 -11.73
N ASN A 30 -2.85 2.44 -10.64
CA ASN A 30 -1.75 1.81 -9.90
C ASN A 30 -2.19 1.15 -8.57
N SER A 31 -3.39 1.49 -8.08
CA SER A 31 -4.09 0.70 -7.05
C SER A 31 -4.30 -0.74 -7.53
N GLY A 32 -3.91 -1.72 -6.72
CA GLY A 32 -3.95 -3.15 -7.05
C GLY A 32 -2.69 -3.70 -7.73
N GLY A 33 -1.75 -2.84 -8.12
CA GLY A 33 -0.42 -3.25 -8.60
C GLY A 33 0.54 -3.62 -7.46
N GLY A 34 1.85 -3.48 -7.69
CA GLY A 34 2.87 -3.75 -6.68
C GLY A 34 3.60 -2.51 -6.20
N LEU A 35 3.85 -2.46 -4.89
CA LEU A 35 4.84 -1.58 -4.26
C LEU A 35 6.13 -2.39 -4.10
N PHE A 36 7.22 -1.93 -4.71
CA PHE A 36 8.50 -2.62 -4.74
C PHE A 36 9.58 -1.81 -4.03
N ASP A 37 10.50 -2.51 -3.36
CA ASP A 37 11.73 -1.88 -2.88
C ASP A 37 12.75 -1.68 -4.00
N MET A 38 13.89 -1.07 -3.68
CA MET A 38 14.95 -0.80 -4.65
C MET A 38 15.60 -2.06 -5.24
N GLN A 39 15.39 -3.23 -4.64
CA GLN A 39 15.86 -4.51 -5.14
C GLN A 39 14.80 -5.21 -6.00
N GLY A 40 13.65 -4.56 -6.25
CA GLY A 40 12.55 -5.13 -7.02
C GLY A 40 11.72 -6.16 -6.25
N ARG A 41 11.84 -6.23 -4.93
CA ARG A 41 11.04 -7.14 -4.11
C ARG A 41 9.68 -6.53 -3.81
N LEU A 42 8.61 -7.31 -3.95
CA LEU A 42 7.25 -6.88 -3.64
C LEU A 42 7.07 -6.73 -2.11
N VAL A 43 6.87 -5.50 -1.65
CA VAL A 43 6.68 -5.19 -0.22
C VAL A 43 5.23 -4.90 0.15
N GLY A 44 4.39 -4.52 -0.81
CA GLY A 44 2.95 -4.33 -0.56
C GLY A 44 2.12 -4.10 -1.82
N ILE A 45 0.80 -4.00 -1.62
CA ILE A 45 -0.20 -3.74 -2.67
C ILE A 45 -0.85 -2.39 -2.40
N PRO A 46 -0.57 -1.33 -3.20
CA PRO A 46 -1.24 -0.03 -3.08
C PRO A 46 -2.76 -0.20 -3.17
N THR A 47 -3.49 0.28 -2.17
CA THR A 47 -4.93 -0.02 -2.04
C THR A 47 -5.77 1.24 -1.92
N SER A 48 -5.34 2.22 -1.13
CA SER A 48 -6.15 3.40 -0.85
C SER A 48 -5.28 4.63 -0.57
N ILE A 49 -5.93 5.78 -0.58
CA ILE A 49 -5.37 7.06 -0.13
C ILE A 49 -6.24 7.60 1.00
N ARG A 50 -5.68 8.47 1.84
CA ARG A 50 -6.47 9.30 2.76
C ARG A 50 -6.28 10.75 2.40
N ALA A 51 -7.31 11.35 1.83
CA ALA A 51 -7.29 12.74 1.37
C ALA A 51 -8.60 13.44 1.75
N PRO A 52 -8.56 14.73 2.14
CA PRO A 52 -9.76 15.54 2.36
C PRO A 52 -10.39 16.01 1.03
N VAL A 53 -9.70 15.81 -0.09
CA VAL A 53 -10.10 16.20 -1.45
C VAL A 53 -9.95 15.02 -2.41
N PRO A 54 -10.65 15.02 -3.57
CA PRO A 54 -10.40 14.02 -4.61
C PRO A 54 -8.96 14.09 -5.12
N GLY A 55 -8.23 12.97 -5.02
CA GLY A 55 -6.85 12.85 -5.52
C GLY A 55 -5.81 12.61 -4.43
N ASN A 56 -4.61 12.18 -4.85
CA ASN A 56 -3.51 11.91 -3.94
C ASN A 56 -2.93 13.21 -3.34
N VAL A 57 -2.73 13.21 -2.02
CA VAL A 57 -2.10 14.33 -1.28
C VAL A 57 -0.82 13.89 -0.55
N GLY A 58 -0.17 12.83 -1.02
CA GLY A 58 1.03 12.25 -0.40
C GLY A 58 0.76 11.31 0.78
N ILE A 59 -0.48 10.84 0.96
CA ILE A 59 -0.86 9.88 2.01
C ILE A 59 -1.52 8.66 1.36
N GLY A 60 -0.69 7.71 0.95
CA GLY A 60 -1.09 6.43 0.38
C GLY A 60 -0.93 5.27 1.36
N PHE A 61 -1.76 4.24 1.20
CA PHE A 61 -1.71 3.01 1.99
C PHE A 61 -1.61 1.77 1.10
N ALA A 62 -0.75 0.85 1.51
CA ALA A 62 -0.55 -0.43 0.89
C ALA A 62 -0.75 -1.59 1.88
N VAL A 63 -1.41 -2.66 1.44
CA VAL A 63 -1.50 -3.91 2.20
C VAL A 63 -0.14 -4.62 2.15
N PRO A 64 0.44 -5.04 3.29
CA PRO A 64 1.74 -5.72 3.30
C PRO A 64 1.72 -7.03 2.49
N SER A 65 2.79 -7.32 1.75
CA SER A 65 2.89 -8.55 0.95
C SER A 65 2.86 -9.83 1.81
N SER A 66 3.35 -9.77 3.04
CA SER A 66 3.25 -10.85 4.03
C SER A 66 1.80 -11.21 4.37
N ARG A 67 0.91 -10.21 4.46
CA ARG A 67 -0.52 -10.42 4.71
C ARG A 67 -1.21 -11.06 3.51
N VAL A 68 -0.88 -10.62 2.29
CA VAL A 68 -1.40 -11.23 1.06
C VAL A 68 -0.96 -12.68 0.99
N ARG A 69 0.31 -12.98 1.29
CA ARG A 69 0.82 -14.36 1.34
C ARG A 69 0.07 -15.23 2.36
N ALA A 70 -0.17 -14.70 3.56
CA ALA A 70 -0.93 -15.42 4.58
C ALA A 70 -2.36 -15.75 4.10
N LEU A 71 -3.03 -14.80 3.44
CA LEU A 71 -4.35 -15.01 2.83
C LEU A 71 -4.32 -16.10 1.75
N MET A 72 -3.36 -16.04 0.83
CA MET A 72 -3.23 -17.03 -0.25
C MET A 72 -2.96 -18.44 0.30
N ASN A 73 -2.17 -18.56 1.36
CA ASN A 73 -1.89 -19.84 2.00
C ASN A 73 -3.07 -20.37 2.85
N SER A 74 -4.03 -19.52 3.20
CA SER A 74 -5.23 -19.88 3.96
C SER A 74 -6.45 -20.18 3.09
N ALA A 75 -6.37 -19.88 1.79
CA ALA A 75 -7.40 -20.21 0.84
C ALA A 75 -7.38 -21.74 0.58
N PRO A 76 -8.55 -22.42 0.63
CA PRO A 76 -8.66 -23.86 0.38
C PRO A 76 -8.31 -24.25 -1.06
#